data_AF-A0A957E641-F1
#
_entry.id   AF-A0A957E641-F1
#
_cell.length_a   1.000
_cell.length_b   1.000
_cell.length_c   1.000
_cell.angle_alpha   90.00
_cell.angle_beta   90.00
_cell.angle_gamma   90.00
#
_symmetry.space_group_name_H-M   'P 1'
#
loop_
_entity.id
_entity.type
_entity.pdbx_description
1 polymer ?
#
loop_
_entity_poly.entity_id
_entity_poly.type
_entity_poly.pdbx_seq_one_letter_code
_entity_poly.pdbx_strand_id
1 'polypeptide(L)' 'ALDLMVGYNYAHLAMDLITSGASGRMVALRDGTYTHIPMSSVTSGVKRVDVSELYDKENYLPKVRSVIGKPMFLY' A
#
# COMPACT_ATOMS: atom_id res chain seq x y z
N ALA A 1 4.09 -10.62 -11.57
CA ALA A 1 5.42 -10.90 -10.96
C ALA A 1 5.69 -9.97 -9.79
N LEU A 2 5.51 -8.66 -9.96
CA LEU A 2 5.73 -7.67 -8.90
C LEU A 2 4.82 -7.85 -7.67
N ASP A 3 3.52 -8.08 -7.87
CA ASP A 3 2.58 -8.32 -6.75
C ASP A 3 2.95 -9.57 -5.94
N LEU A 4 3.47 -10.60 -6.60
CA LEU A 4 3.98 -11.80 -5.93
C LEU A 4 5.20 -11.45 -5.07
N MET A 5 6.16 -10.70 -5.61
CA MET A 5 7.34 -10.24 -4.88
C MET A 5 6.95 -9.39 -3.66
N VAL A 6 5.99 -8.47 -3.82
CA VAL A 6 5.47 -7.64 -2.71
C VAL A 6 4.85 -8.53 -1.63
N GLY A 7 4.01 -9.50 -2.01
CA GLY A 7 3.38 -10.43 -1.08
C GLY A 7 4.39 -11.28 -0.27
N TYR A 8 5.43 -11.81 -0.93
CA TYR A 8 6.49 -12.56 -0.25
C TYR A 8 7.25 -11.73 0.78
N ASN A 9 7.62 -10.49 0.42
CA ASN A 9 8.34 -9.61 1.35
C ASN A 9 7.47 -9.18 2.53
N TYR A 10 6.16 -8.98 2.31
CA TYR A 10 5.20 -8.75 3.40
C TYR A 10 5.15 -9.93 4.38
N ALA A 11 5.11 -11.16 3.85
CA ALA A 11 5.09 -12.35 4.68
C ALA A 11 6.39 -12.51 5.49
N HIS A 12 7.55 -12.25 4.87
CA HIS A 12 8.84 -12.26 5.56
C HIS A 12 8.88 -11.26 6.72
N LEU A 13 8.53 -9.99 6.47
CA LEU A 13 8.52 -8.98 7.50
C LEU A 13 7.51 -9.27 8.63
N ALA A 14 6.37 -9.87 8.29
CA ALA A 14 5.40 -10.32 9.29
C ALA A 14 5.96 -11.45 10.16
N MET A 15 6.71 -12.40 9.59
CA MET A 15 7.37 -13.46 10.34
C MET A 15 8.48 -12.94 11.25
N ASP A 16 9.23 -11.92 10.82
CA ASP A 16 10.23 -11.26 11.66
C ASP A 16 9.58 -10.59 12.90
N LEU A 17 8.42 -9.96 12.72
CA LEU A 17 7.63 -9.39 13.82
C LEU A 17 7.13 -10.45 14.80
N ILE A 18 6.65 -11.58 14.28
CA ILE A 18 6.20 -12.71 15.11
C ILE A 18 7.37 -13.28 15.91
N THR A 19 8.52 -13.50 15.25
CA THR A 19 9.73 -14.07 15.88
C THR A 19 10.30 -13.15 16.96
N SER A 20 10.22 -11.84 16.75
CA SER A 20 10.63 -10.83 17.74
C SER A 20 9.59 -10.58 18.85
N GLY A 21 8.44 -11.26 18.83
CA GLY A 21 7.36 -11.08 19.81
C GLY A 21 6.62 -9.75 19.68
N ALA A 22 6.81 -9.03 18.58
CA ALA A 22 6.18 -7.74 18.33
C ALA A 22 4.73 -7.93 17.84
N SER A 23 3.77 -7.51 18.66
CA SER A 23 2.33 -7.58 18.37
C SER A 23 1.70 -6.20 18.21
N GLY A 24 0.47 -6.14 17.69
CA GLY A 24 -0.25 -4.88 17.45
C GLY A 24 0.36 -4.02 16.34
N ARG A 25 1.04 -4.65 15.38
CA ARG A 25 1.73 -4.02 14.24
C ARG A 25 1.12 -4.51 12.93
N MET A 26 1.08 -3.64 11.93
CA MET A 26 0.66 -3.94 10.56
C MET A 26 1.84 -3.69 9.61
N VAL A 27 2.13 -4.65 8.74
CA VAL A 27 3.11 -4.49 7.66
C VAL A 27 2.61 -3.54 6.58
N ALA A 28 3.49 -2.71 6.03
CA ALA A 28 3.15 -1.67 5.08
C ALA A 28 4.31 -1.44 4.09
N LEU A 29 3.98 -0.83 2.95
CA LEU A 29 4.93 -0.32 1.98
C LEU A 29 4.79 1.20 1.97
N ARG A 30 5.88 1.91 2.25
CA ARG A 30 5.91 3.37 2.29
C ARG A 30 7.15 3.85 1.54
N ASP A 31 6.95 4.74 0.57
CA ASP A 31 8.03 5.33 -0.24
C ASP A 31 8.95 4.24 -0.86
N GLY A 32 8.36 3.14 -1.32
CA GLY A 32 9.09 2.01 -1.92
C GLY A 32 9.80 1.09 -0.92
N THR A 33 9.67 1.32 0.39
CA THR A 33 10.33 0.56 1.45
C THR A 33 9.32 -0.20 2.30
N TYR A 34 9.63 -1.47 2.60
CA TYR A 34 8.81 -2.29 3.51
C TYR A 34 9.02 -1.84 4.95
N THR A 35 7.93 -1.64 5.68
CA THR A 35 7.92 -1.13 7.05
C THR A 35 6.76 -1.72 7.84
N HIS A 36 6.64 -1.37 9.12
CA HIS A 36 5.48 -1.70 9.93
C HIS A 36 5.00 -0.48 10.73
N ILE A 37 3.69 -0.37 10.90
CA ILE A 37 3.05 0.70 11.66
C ILE A 37 2.23 0.13 12.82
N PRO A 38 1.99 0.89 13.91
CA PRO A 38 1.04 0.50 14.94
C PRO A 38 -0.36 0.31 14.35
N MET A 39 -1.09 -0.70 14.82
CA MET A 39 -2.46 -0.96 14.38
C MET A 39 -3.40 0.25 14.60
N SER A 40 -3.16 1.01 15.67
CA SER A 40 -3.91 2.24 15.98
C SER A 40 -3.75 3.35 14.93
N SER A 41 -2.66 3.35 14.15
CA SER A 41 -2.47 4.34 13.10
C SER A 41 -3.43 4.13 11.92
N VAL A 42 -3.91 2.91 11.69
CA VAL A 42 -4.82 2.59 10.57
C VAL A 42 -6.19 3.23 10.77
N THR A 43 -6.65 3.35 12.01
CA THR A 43 -7.96 3.95 12.33
C THR A 43 -7.90 5.48 12.43
N SER A 44 -6.70 6.06 12.49
CA SER A 44 -6.51 7.51 12.66
C SER A 44 -6.78 8.35 11.41
N GLY A 45 -6.98 7.73 10.24
CA GLY A 45 -7.16 8.45 9.00
C GLY A 45 -7.97 7.68 7.96
N VAL A 46 -8.65 8.43 7.10
CA VAL A 46 -9.33 7.89 5.92
C VAL A 46 -8.36 7.94 4.75
N LYS A 47 -8.00 6.79 4.19
CA LYS A 47 -7.27 6.72 2.94
C LYS A 47 -8.19 7.22 1.81
N ARG A 48 -7.81 8.30 1.13
CA ARG A 48 -8.57 8.89 0.02
C ARG A 48 -7.80 8.68 -1.28
N VAL A 49 -8.56 8.32 -2.31
CA VAL A 49 -8.10 8.20 -3.70
C VAL A 49 -8.38 9.50 -4.41
N ASP A 50 -7.44 10.00 -5.22
CA ASP A 50 -7.73 11.10 -6.13
C ASP A 50 -8.50 10.59 -7.35
N VAL A 51 -9.82 10.50 -7.18
CA VAL A 51 -10.74 10.07 -8.25
C VAL A 51 -10.67 11.03 -9.44
N SER A 52 -10.44 12.32 -9.20
CA SER A 52 -10.44 13.32 -10.27
C SER A 52 -9.23 13.16 -11.20
N GLU A 53 -8.08 12.82 -10.64
CA GLU A 53 -6.84 12.62 -11.37
C GLU A 53 -6.75 11.20 -11.96
N LEU A 54 -7.18 10.18 -11.21
CA LEU A 54 -6.89 8.79 -11.53
C LEU A 54 -8.06 8.05 -12.19
N TYR A 55 -9.30 8.54 -12.07
CA TYR A 55 -10.49 7.84 -12.55
C TYR A 55 -11.45 8.75 -13.34
N ASP A 56 -12.17 8.14 -14.28
CA ASP A 56 -13.41 8.65 -14.83
C ASP A 56 -14.56 8.11 -13.97
N LYS A 57 -15.24 8.99 -13.24
CA LYS A 57 -16.30 8.63 -12.31
C LYS A 57 -17.56 8.11 -13.04
N GLU A 58 -17.83 8.57 -14.26
CA GLU A 58 -19.03 8.18 -14.98
C GLU A 58 -18.89 6.77 -15.56
N ASN A 59 -17.71 6.48 -16.10
CA ASN A 59 -17.43 5.20 -16.74
C ASN A 59 -16.74 4.19 -15.81
N TYR A 60 -16.37 4.59 -14.59
CA TYR A 60 -15.60 3.77 -13.63
C TYR A 60 -14.28 3.23 -14.21
N LEU A 61 -13.63 4.00 -15.07
CA LEU A 61 -12.39 3.62 -15.76
C LEU A 61 -11.18 4.42 -15.28
N PRO A 62 -9.97 3.83 -15.21
CA PRO A 62 -8.76 4.57 -14.86
C PRO A 62 -8.27 5.47 -16.00
N LYS A 63 -7.73 6.64 -15.66
CA LYS A 63 -7.14 7.60 -16.60
C LYS A 63 -5.67 7.26 -16.86
N VAL A 64 -5.39 6.35 -17.80
CA VAL A 64 -4.03 5.87 -18.14
C VAL A 64 -3.32 6.76 -19.18
N ARG A 65 -3.44 8.09 -19.08
CA ARG A 65 -2.92 9.02 -20.12
C ARG A 65 -1.44 9.36 -19.98
N SER A 66 -0.88 9.28 -18.77
CA SER A 66 0.56 9.47 -18.53
C SER A 66 0.97 8.70 -17.28
N VAL A 67 1.92 7.79 -17.43
CA VAL A 67 2.46 6.96 -16.34
C VAL A 67 3.77 7.51 -15.76
N ILE A 68 4.40 8.48 -16.45
CA ILE A 68 5.67 9.07 -16.01
C ILE A 68 5.44 9.88 -14.74
N GLY A 69 6.18 9.56 -13.68
CA GLY A 69 6.09 10.21 -12.37
C GLY A 69 4.91 9.77 -11.50
N LYS A 70 4.04 8.88 -11.99
CA LYS A 70 2.93 8.33 -11.19
C LYS A 70 3.39 7.15 -10.34
N PRO A 71 2.84 6.99 -9.12
CA PRO A 71 3.15 5.83 -8.29
C PRO A 71 2.70 4.54 -8.98
N MET A 72 3.40 3.45 -8.65
CA MET A 72 3.12 2.10 -9.14
C MET A 72 1.66 1.66 -8.90
N PHE A 73 1.06 2.13 -7.81
CA PHE A 73 -0.34 1.86 -7.46
C PHE A 73 -1.13 3.15 -7.55
N LEU A 74 -2.30 3.08 -8.20
CA LEU A 74 -3.30 4.15 -8.21
C LEU A 74 -3.95 4.16 -6.80
N TYR A 75 -3.66 5.19 -6.02
CA TYR A 75 -4.10 5.30 -4.62
C TYR A 75 -5.14 6.38 -4.39
#